data_AF-A0A4Y6KNB1-F1
#
_entry.id   AF-A0A4Y6KNB1-F1
#
_cell.length_a   1.000
_cell.length_b   1.000
_cell.length_c   1.000
_cell.angle_alpha   90.00
_cell.angle_beta   90.00
_cell.angle_gamma   90.00
#
_symmetry.space_group_name_H-M   'P 1'
#
loop_
_entity.id
_entity.type
_entity.pdbx_description
1 polymer ?
#
loop_
_entity_poly.entity_id
_entity_poly.type
_entity_poly.pdbx_seq_one_letter_code
_entity_poly.pdbx_strand_id
1 'polypeptide(L)'
;MAPLSLAARTRRLLPALLRWAAVLVLLTMASDPRSPYLLPLRAHITATLVIAGLAGAGICALALRAGRIGRGEGTLLLGLALAGCTLAGWEAMRFANQRIDVLAAALTADGDARWLGARFIVGYRRLDEVARLAERGLIGGVYLARHNVRGRSVAAIRAEIDYLQRLRAEAGLPSLIVAADQEGGSVAHMSPPLDPMPALATLLDGDDATLEARARAYGLRQGTGLAMLGVTLNFGPVVDLRPAGGGPLLDTHTRIGRRAIAADPALVTRVARAYGEGLASAGVLATLKHFPGLAGVDADTHHFRARLDTPAAELAARDWHPFREAAASSAAIMLGHVVLPALDPTRPASLSPAVVQGLLRGQWGYDGLLVTDDLNMGAVYRSGICKAAVEALQAGVDLVLISYDPDQFYPAMHCALAAARDGRLPVKRRPDSRIAARALSPASVGEPVDKL
;
A
#
# COMPACT_ATOMS: atom_id res chain seq x y z
N MET A 1 13.61 25.45 56.82
CA MET A 1 13.13 24.35 55.96
C MET A 1 14.34 23.64 55.38
N ALA A 2 14.68 22.43 55.86
CA ALA A 2 15.81 21.67 55.32
C ALA A 2 15.48 21.20 53.88
N PRO A 3 16.40 21.32 52.91
CA PRO A 3 16.15 20.86 51.56
C PRO A 3 15.98 19.34 51.57
N LEU A 4 14.82 18.86 51.11
CA LEU A 4 14.59 17.43 50.86
C LEU A 4 15.75 16.86 50.03
N SER A 5 16.34 15.76 50.51
CA SER A 5 17.42 15.07 49.81
C SER A 5 17.00 14.72 48.38
N LEU A 6 17.97 14.65 47.46
CA LEU A 6 17.73 14.32 46.05
C LEU A 6 16.87 13.03 45.92
N ALA A 7 17.09 12.05 46.80
CA ALA A 7 16.34 10.79 46.89
C ALA A 7 14.86 10.95 47.30
N ALA A 8 14.53 11.93 48.15
CA ALA A 8 13.15 12.20 48.55
C ALA A 8 12.37 12.97 47.47
N ARG A 9 13.06 13.82 46.69
CA ARG A 9 12.46 14.47 45.50
C ARG A 9 12.21 13.46 44.38
N THR A 10 13.16 12.57 44.08
CA THR A 10 12.99 11.54 43.04
C THR A 10 11.88 10.54 43.39
N ARG A 11 11.72 10.15 44.66
CA ARG A 11 10.59 9.29 45.12
C ARG A 11 9.20 9.90 44.90
N ARG A 12 9.07 11.23 44.86
CA ARG A 12 7.79 11.92 44.58
C ARG A 12 7.58 12.26 43.10
N LEU A 13 8.66 12.51 42.36
CA LEU A 13 8.59 12.90 40.95
C LEU A 13 8.33 11.72 40.01
N LEU A 14 8.93 10.56 40.27
CA LEU A 14 8.79 9.41 39.38
C LEU A 14 7.33 8.92 39.24
N PRO A 15 6.53 8.77 40.32
CA PRO A 15 5.12 8.38 40.17
C PRO A 15 4.28 9.41 39.41
N ALA A 16 4.57 10.70 39.57
CA ALA A 16 3.89 11.76 38.83
C ALA A 16 4.20 11.68 37.34
N LEU A 17 5.48 11.55 36.98
CA LEU A 17 5.92 11.37 35.60
C LEU A 17 5.29 10.14 34.93
N LEU A 18 5.22 9.01 35.65
CA LEU A 18 4.60 7.79 35.13
C LEU A 18 3.11 7.96 34.85
N ARG A 19 2.35 8.67 35.70
CA ARG A 19 0.93 8.96 35.46
C ARG A 19 0.72 9.80 34.20
N TRP A 20 1.50 10.87 34.07
CA TRP A 20 1.45 11.75 32.90
C TRP A 20 1.85 11.03 31.62
N ALA A 21 2.92 10.23 31.68
CA ALA A 21 3.35 9.41 30.56
C ALA A 21 2.27 8.39 30.15
N ALA A 22 1.61 7.73 31.11
CA ALA A 22 0.54 6.77 30.83
C ALA A 22 -0.67 7.43 30.13
N VAL A 23 -1.09 8.60 30.61
CA VAL A 23 -2.18 9.36 29.97
C VAL A 23 -1.79 9.85 28.57
N LEU A 24 -0.56 10.33 28.39
CA LEU A 24 -0.07 10.75 27.07
C LEU A 24 -0.04 9.58 26.07
N VAL A 25 0.45 8.42 26.50
CA VAL A 25 0.43 7.18 25.69
C VAL A 25 -0.99 6.78 25.36
N LEU A 26 -1.90 6.77 26.34
CA LEU A 26 -3.32 6.46 26.13
C LEU A 26 -3.94 7.39 25.07
N LEU A 27 -3.76 8.71 25.21
CA LEU A 27 -4.33 9.68 24.27
C LEU A 27 -3.72 9.54 22.87
N THR A 28 -2.42 9.31 22.78
CA THR A 28 -1.72 9.13 21.50
C THR A 28 -2.18 7.86 20.77
N MET A 29 -2.40 6.77 21.51
CA MET A 29 -2.92 5.53 20.92
C MET A 29 -4.43 5.62 20.63
N ALA A 30 -5.18 6.38 21.44
CA ALA A 30 -6.61 6.59 21.25
C ALA A 30 -6.95 7.54 20.10
N SER A 31 -6.05 8.45 19.73
CA SER A 31 -6.27 9.37 18.60
C SER A 31 -6.15 8.69 17.24
N ASP A 32 -5.38 7.60 17.15
CA ASP A 32 -5.30 6.77 15.96
C ASP A 32 -5.09 5.29 16.34
N PRO A 33 -6.15 4.62 16.87
CA PRO A 33 -6.06 3.22 17.29
C PRO A 33 -5.91 2.27 16.09
N ARG A 34 -6.05 2.79 14.86
CA ARG A 34 -5.92 2.07 13.60
C ARG A 34 -4.61 2.36 12.87
N SER A 35 -3.65 3.00 13.56
CA SER A 35 -2.28 3.11 13.07
C SER A 35 -1.72 1.76 12.60
N PRO A 36 -1.00 1.69 11.46
CA PRO A 36 -0.30 0.49 11.01
C PRO A 36 0.69 -0.04 12.06
N TYR A 37 1.28 0.85 12.87
CA TYR A 37 2.17 0.47 13.95
C TYR A 37 1.47 -0.30 15.09
N LEU A 38 0.13 -0.23 15.17
CA LEU A 38 -0.70 -0.95 16.15
C LEU A 38 -1.37 -2.19 15.55
N LEU A 39 -1.03 -2.57 14.31
CA LEU A 39 -1.65 -3.71 13.61
C LEU A 39 -1.68 -5.01 14.44
N PRO A 40 -0.60 -5.42 15.13
CA PRO A 40 -0.61 -6.65 15.94
C PRO A 40 -1.59 -6.64 17.11
N LEU A 41 -1.95 -5.45 17.60
CA LEU A 41 -2.81 -5.26 18.77
C LEU A 41 -4.26 -4.96 18.38
N ARG A 42 -4.55 -4.78 17.08
CA ARG A 42 -5.79 -4.14 16.63
C ARG A 42 -7.07 -4.87 17.01
N ALA A 43 -7.01 -6.20 17.11
CA ALA A 43 -8.17 -7.00 17.54
C ALA A 43 -8.67 -6.62 18.94
N HIS A 44 -7.78 -6.10 19.79
CA HIS A 44 -8.07 -5.80 21.18
C HIS A 44 -7.86 -4.32 21.53
N ILE A 45 -7.17 -3.56 20.69
CA ILE A 45 -6.65 -2.23 21.04
C ILE A 45 -7.73 -1.29 21.56
N THR A 46 -8.89 -1.22 20.92
CA THR A 46 -9.99 -0.35 21.38
C THR A 46 -10.47 -0.76 22.76
N ALA A 47 -10.73 -2.06 22.98
CA ALA A 47 -11.15 -2.56 24.29
C ALA A 47 -10.07 -2.30 25.35
N THR A 48 -8.81 -2.55 25.01
CA THR A 48 -7.65 -2.28 25.88
C THR A 48 -7.57 -0.80 26.25
N LEU A 49 -7.71 0.12 25.30
CA LEU A 49 -7.65 1.57 25.55
C LEU A 49 -8.83 2.04 26.42
N VAL A 50 -10.04 1.55 26.15
CA VAL A 50 -11.22 1.86 26.96
C VAL A 50 -11.04 1.36 28.39
N ILE A 51 -10.63 0.09 28.57
CA ILE A 51 -10.39 -0.49 29.90
C ILE A 51 -9.26 0.26 30.62
N ALA A 52 -8.16 0.55 29.94
CA ALA A 52 -7.01 1.24 30.51
C ALA A 52 -7.37 2.66 30.95
N GLY A 53 -8.15 3.40 30.16
CA GLY A 53 -8.61 4.74 30.55
C GLY A 53 -9.61 4.70 31.72
N LEU A 54 -10.54 3.74 31.77
CA LEU A 54 -11.46 3.57 32.90
C LEU A 54 -10.73 3.19 34.19
N ALA A 55 -9.75 2.28 34.09
CA ALA A 55 -8.90 1.91 35.21
C ALA A 55 -8.04 3.10 35.68
N GLY A 56 -7.44 3.84 34.75
CA GLY A 56 -6.67 5.07 35.04
C GLY A 56 -7.51 6.14 35.72
N ALA A 57 -8.75 6.34 35.26
CA ALA A 57 -9.74 7.22 35.86
C ALA A 57 -10.07 6.78 37.31
N GLY A 58 -10.34 5.49 37.53
CA GLY A 58 -10.60 4.92 38.85
C GLY A 58 -9.42 5.10 39.82
N ILE A 59 -8.20 4.86 39.37
CA ILE A 59 -6.97 5.06 40.16
C ILE A 59 -6.82 6.54 40.54
N CYS A 60 -7.03 7.46 39.60
CA CYS A 60 -6.97 8.90 39.87
C CYS A 60 -8.04 9.34 40.87
N ALA A 61 -9.27 8.84 40.75
CA ALA A 61 -10.35 9.13 41.68
C ALA A 61 -10.05 8.63 43.11
N LEU A 62 -9.52 7.42 43.25
CA LEU A 62 -9.10 6.87 44.54
C LEU A 62 -7.92 7.65 45.14
N ALA A 63 -6.94 8.04 44.32
CA ALA A 63 -5.80 8.83 44.77
C ALA A 63 -6.21 10.25 45.21
N LEU A 64 -7.16 10.88 44.51
CA LEU A 64 -7.79 12.15 44.90
C LEU A 64 -8.50 12.03 46.24
N ARG A 65 -9.34 10.99 46.41
CA ARG A 65 -10.05 10.73 47.67
C ARG A 65 -9.09 10.48 48.84
N ALA A 66 -7.99 9.78 48.58
CA ALA A 66 -6.96 9.48 49.58
C ALA A 66 -5.98 10.65 49.84
N GLY A 67 -6.14 11.81 49.19
CA GLY A 67 -5.25 12.96 49.33
C GLY A 67 -3.82 12.72 48.85
N ARG A 68 -3.60 11.68 48.01
CA ARG A 68 -2.27 11.29 47.50
C ARG A 68 -1.80 12.14 46.30
N ILE A 69 -2.73 12.84 45.66
CA ILE A 69 -2.48 13.76 44.54
C ILE A 69 -3.23 15.07 44.74
N GLY A 70 -2.67 16.16 44.19
CA GLY A 70 -3.32 17.47 44.25
C GLY A 70 -4.65 17.47 43.50
N ARG A 71 -5.64 18.23 43.99
CA ARG A 71 -6.98 18.30 43.37
C ARG A 71 -6.91 18.71 41.89
N GLY A 72 -6.09 19.71 41.55
CA GLY A 72 -5.91 20.15 40.15
C GLY A 72 -5.28 19.08 39.27
N GLU A 73 -4.19 18.46 39.72
CA GLU A 73 -3.51 17.38 38.96
C GLU A 73 -4.44 16.17 38.76
N GLY A 74 -5.09 15.69 39.82
CA GLY A 74 -5.91 14.49 39.74
C GLY A 74 -7.20 14.68 38.94
N THR A 75 -7.82 15.86 39.00
CA THR A 75 -9.00 16.17 38.16
C THR A 75 -8.63 16.24 36.69
N LEU A 76 -7.47 16.83 36.36
CA LEU A 76 -6.97 16.87 35.00
C LEU A 76 -6.61 15.47 34.47
N LEU A 77 -5.88 14.66 35.25
CA LEU A 77 -5.56 13.27 34.87
C LEU A 77 -6.81 12.41 34.69
N LEU A 78 -7.81 12.57 35.56
CA LEU A 78 -9.11 11.90 35.43
C LEU A 78 -9.82 12.30 34.13
N GLY A 79 -9.90 13.60 33.85
CA GLY A 79 -10.51 14.12 32.63
C GLY A 79 -9.81 13.62 31.36
N LEU A 80 -8.48 13.62 31.33
CA LEU A 80 -7.70 13.12 30.20
C LEU A 80 -7.84 11.60 30.01
N ALA A 81 -7.92 10.82 31.10
CA ALA A 81 -8.15 9.38 31.01
C ALA A 81 -9.53 9.06 30.42
N LEU A 82 -10.58 9.77 30.86
CA LEU A 82 -11.93 9.66 30.30
C LEU A 82 -11.98 10.12 28.84
N ALA A 83 -11.30 11.23 28.50
CA ALA A 83 -11.17 11.68 27.12
C ALA A 83 -10.52 10.61 26.22
N GLY A 84 -9.50 9.91 26.71
CA GLY A 84 -8.89 8.77 26.01
C GLY A 84 -9.88 7.63 25.74
N CYS A 85 -10.71 7.26 26.73
CA CYS A 85 -11.78 6.27 26.53
C CYS A 85 -12.80 6.71 25.47
N THR A 86 -13.29 7.95 25.60
CA THR A 86 -14.28 8.51 24.68
C THR A 86 -13.72 8.59 23.27
N LEU A 87 -12.47 9.02 23.09
CA LEU A 87 -11.80 9.10 21.81
C LEU A 87 -11.63 7.71 21.17
N ALA A 88 -11.16 6.71 21.93
CA ALA A 88 -11.03 5.35 21.44
C ALA A 88 -12.37 4.73 21.02
N GLY A 89 -13.43 4.96 21.81
CA GLY A 89 -14.80 4.53 21.48
C GLY A 89 -15.37 5.25 20.26
N TRP A 90 -15.15 6.56 20.16
CA TRP A 90 -15.53 7.37 19.00
C TRP A 90 -14.87 6.87 17.72
N GLU A 91 -13.56 6.66 17.74
CA GLU A 91 -12.81 6.15 16.57
C GLU A 91 -13.26 4.76 16.13
N ALA A 92 -13.59 3.88 17.08
CA ALA A 92 -14.15 2.57 16.78
C ALA A 92 -15.55 2.65 16.14
N MET A 93 -16.42 3.51 16.67
CA MET A 93 -17.75 3.78 16.11
C MET A 93 -17.64 4.40 14.71
N ARG A 94 -16.75 5.38 14.53
CA ARG A 94 -16.47 6.03 13.24
C ARG A 94 -16.06 4.99 12.20
N PHE A 95 -15.10 4.12 12.53
CA PHE A 95 -14.68 3.04 11.62
C PHE A 95 -15.81 2.06 11.31
N ALA A 96 -16.59 1.66 12.33
CA ALA A 96 -17.72 0.74 12.14
C ALA A 96 -18.76 1.33 11.18
N ASN A 97 -19.09 2.62 11.33
CA ASN A 97 -19.99 3.34 10.44
C ASN A 97 -19.44 3.40 9.01
N GLN A 98 -18.15 3.75 8.83
CA GLN A 98 -17.52 3.78 7.51
C GLN A 98 -17.57 2.41 6.81
N ARG A 99 -17.35 1.33 7.56
CA ARG A 99 -17.46 -0.04 7.04
C ARG A 99 -18.89 -0.38 6.62
N ILE A 100 -19.89 -0.02 7.44
CA ILE A 100 -21.31 -0.21 7.10
C ILE A 100 -21.66 0.58 5.84
N ASP A 101 -21.28 1.85 5.77
CA ASP A 101 -21.54 2.74 4.63
C ASP A 101 -20.97 2.17 3.32
N VAL A 102 -19.72 1.70 3.34
CA VAL A 102 -19.07 1.10 2.16
C VAL A 102 -19.78 -0.17 1.72
N LEU A 103 -20.12 -1.06 2.67
CA LEU A 103 -20.80 -2.31 2.35
C LEU A 103 -22.24 -2.09 1.87
N ALA A 104 -22.91 -1.05 2.37
CA ALA A 104 -24.25 -0.63 1.96
C ALA A 104 -24.25 0.08 0.59
N ALA A 105 -23.18 0.83 0.25
CA ALA A 105 -23.05 1.51 -1.03
C ALA A 105 -23.01 0.54 -2.23
N ALA A 106 -22.65 -0.73 -2.04
CA ALA A 106 -22.78 -1.73 -3.10
C ALA A 106 -24.24 -2.08 -3.48
N LEU A 107 -25.18 -1.77 -2.58
CA LEU A 107 -26.61 -2.07 -2.73
C LEU A 107 -27.37 -0.90 -3.37
N THR A 108 -26.73 0.27 -3.53
CA THR A 108 -27.34 1.44 -4.17
C THR A 108 -27.30 1.31 -5.69
N ALA A 109 -28.30 1.88 -6.37
CA ALA A 109 -28.42 1.82 -7.82
C ALA A 109 -27.50 2.79 -8.59
N ASP A 110 -26.73 3.65 -7.89
CA ASP A 110 -25.92 4.70 -8.54
C ASP A 110 -24.70 4.15 -9.33
N GLY A 111 -24.24 2.94 -9.00
CA GLY A 111 -23.09 2.29 -9.64
C GLY A 111 -21.73 2.89 -9.28
N ASP A 112 -21.68 4.00 -8.54
CA ASP A 112 -20.46 4.73 -8.19
C ASP A 112 -19.57 3.87 -7.30
N ALA A 113 -20.16 3.12 -6.36
CA ALA A 113 -19.43 2.20 -5.50
C ALA A 113 -18.72 1.09 -6.29
N ARG A 114 -19.35 0.58 -7.36
CA ARG A 114 -18.73 -0.45 -8.21
C ARG A 114 -17.64 0.14 -9.08
N TRP A 115 -17.87 1.33 -9.63
CA TRP A 115 -16.88 2.04 -10.42
C TRP A 115 -15.65 2.42 -9.57
N LEU A 116 -15.84 2.93 -8.36
CA LEU A 116 -14.76 3.22 -7.44
C LEU A 116 -14.06 1.93 -7.00
N GLY A 117 -14.84 0.91 -6.63
CA GLY A 117 -14.33 -0.38 -6.17
C GLY A 117 -13.38 -1.02 -7.17
N ALA A 118 -13.72 -0.99 -8.45
CA ALA A 118 -12.88 -1.43 -9.57
C ALA A 118 -11.44 -0.85 -9.57
N ARG A 119 -11.19 0.26 -8.86
CA ARG A 119 -9.86 0.90 -8.77
C ARG A 119 -9.06 0.49 -7.54
N PHE A 120 -9.58 -0.40 -6.69
CA PHE A 120 -8.85 -0.84 -5.49
C PHE A 120 -8.33 -2.27 -5.65
N ILE A 121 -7.03 -2.43 -5.37
CA ILE A 121 -6.41 -3.72 -5.06
C ILE A 121 -6.20 -3.77 -3.55
N VAL A 122 -6.80 -4.77 -2.90
CA VAL A 122 -6.73 -4.90 -1.44
C VAL A 122 -6.07 -6.21 -1.02
N GLY A 123 -5.24 -6.15 0.02
CA GLY A 123 -4.85 -7.37 0.73
C GLY A 123 -6.03 -7.97 1.48
N TYR A 124 -5.85 -9.13 2.08
CA TYR A 124 -6.87 -9.72 2.93
C TYR A 124 -6.29 -10.67 3.97
N ARG A 125 -6.98 -10.76 5.12
CA ARG A 125 -6.66 -11.69 6.21
C ARG A 125 -7.67 -12.83 6.30
N ARG A 126 -8.91 -12.58 5.89
CA ARG A 126 -10.03 -13.49 5.98
C ARG A 126 -10.71 -13.63 4.62
N LEU A 127 -10.85 -14.87 4.15
CA LEU A 127 -11.45 -15.16 2.85
C LEU A 127 -12.91 -14.69 2.78
N ASP A 128 -13.70 -14.90 3.83
CA ASP A 128 -15.11 -14.52 3.85
C ASP A 128 -15.32 -13.00 3.73
N GLU A 129 -14.37 -12.19 4.21
CA GLU A 129 -14.44 -10.75 4.12
C GLU A 129 -14.14 -10.25 2.71
N VAL A 130 -13.05 -10.72 2.10
CA VAL A 130 -12.69 -10.31 0.74
C VAL A 130 -13.66 -10.88 -0.30
N ALA A 131 -14.23 -12.07 -0.06
CA ALA A 131 -15.27 -12.66 -0.89
C ALA A 131 -16.50 -11.75 -1.00
N ARG A 132 -16.96 -11.19 0.13
CA ARG A 132 -18.07 -10.21 0.14
C ARG A 132 -17.73 -8.95 -0.64
N LEU A 133 -16.49 -8.46 -0.59
CA LEU A 133 -16.06 -7.29 -1.36
C LEU A 133 -16.02 -7.59 -2.87
N ALA A 134 -15.50 -8.76 -3.24
CA ALA A 134 -15.42 -9.22 -4.62
C ALA A 134 -16.82 -9.39 -5.23
N GLU A 135 -17.69 -10.17 -4.59
CA GLU A 135 -19.08 -10.40 -5.03
C GLU A 135 -19.84 -9.08 -5.25
N ARG A 136 -19.64 -8.10 -4.37
CA ARG A 136 -20.34 -6.81 -4.41
C ARG A 136 -19.76 -5.78 -5.38
N GLY A 137 -18.61 -6.04 -5.99
CA GLY A 137 -17.94 -5.04 -6.83
C GLY A 137 -17.28 -3.91 -6.09
N LEU A 138 -16.97 -4.10 -4.81
CA LEU A 138 -16.30 -3.09 -4.00
C LEU A 138 -14.78 -3.05 -4.19
N ILE A 139 -14.22 -4.02 -4.92
CA ILE A 139 -12.79 -4.09 -5.26
C ILE A 139 -12.61 -4.51 -6.72
N GLY A 140 -11.50 -4.10 -7.34
CA GLY A 140 -11.09 -4.54 -8.68
C GLY A 140 -10.02 -5.62 -8.64
N GLY A 141 -9.33 -5.77 -7.51
CA GLY A 141 -8.34 -6.82 -7.34
C GLY A 141 -8.03 -7.15 -5.89
N VAL A 142 -7.26 -8.21 -5.74
CA VAL A 142 -6.73 -8.67 -4.46
C VAL A 142 -5.21 -8.75 -4.51
N TYR A 143 -4.56 -8.47 -3.40
CA TYR A 143 -3.13 -8.67 -3.21
C TYR A 143 -2.90 -9.94 -2.39
N LEU A 144 -2.18 -10.89 -2.98
CA LEU A 144 -1.75 -12.11 -2.32
C LEU A 144 -0.44 -11.85 -1.59
N ALA A 145 -0.48 -11.90 -0.26
CA ALA A 145 0.68 -11.67 0.60
C ALA A 145 1.29 -12.99 1.10
N ARG A 146 2.46 -12.90 1.73
CA ARG A 146 3.17 -14.06 2.28
C ARG A 146 2.32 -14.87 3.28
N HIS A 147 1.50 -14.21 4.12
CA HIS A 147 0.64 -14.93 5.08
C HIS A 147 -0.52 -15.66 4.40
N ASN A 148 -0.91 -15.27 3.19
CA ASN A 148 -1.97 -15.96 2.46
C ASN A 148 -1.50 -17.29 1.86
N VAL A 149 -0.19 -17.47 1.66
CA VAL A 149 0.39 -18.63 0.95
C VAL A 149 1.23 -19.54 1.84
N ARG A 150 1.82 -19.02 2.91
CA ARG A 150 2.75 -19.77 3.76
C ARG A 150 2.10 -21.05 4.31
N GLY A 151 2.73 -22.19 4.05
CA GLY A 151 2.27 -23.50 4.55
C GLY A 151 1.08 -24.08 3.78
N ARG A 152 0.70 -23.50 2.64
CA ARG A 152 -0.37 -24.01 1.78
C ARG A 152 0.20 -24.59 0.49
N SER A 153 -0.52 -25.53 -0.13
CA SER A 153 -0.18 -26.02 -1.46
C SER A 153 -0.61 -25.02 -2.54
N VAL A 154 0.03 -25.07 -3.71
CA VAL A 154 -0.37 -24.32 -4.91
C VAL A 154 -1.85 -24.54 -5.24
N ALA A 155 -2.32 -25.79 -5.20
CA ALA A 155 -3.71 -26.14 -5.46
C ALA A 155 -4.70 -25.48 -4.48
N ALA A 156 -4.35 -25.42 -3.19
CA ALA A 156 -5.20 -24.79 -2.17
C ALA A 156 -5.29 -23.26 -2.32
N ILE A 157 -4.23 -22.62 -2.81
CA ILE A 157 -4.22 -21.19 -3.11
C ILE A 157 -5.02 -20.93 -4.38
N ARG A 158 -4.77 -21.72 -5.44
CA ARG A 158 -5.50 -21.62 -6.70
C ARG A 158 -7.01 -21.77 -6.52
N ALA A 159 -7.45 -22.76 -5.75
CA ALA A 159 -8.86 -22.99 -5.46
C ALA A 159 -9.53 -21.80 -4.72
N GLU A 160 -8.78 -21.11 -3.85
CA GLU A 160 -9.26 -19.90 -3.18
C GLU A 160 -9.44 -18.73 -4.16
N ILE A 161 -8.47 -18.53 -5.05
CA ILE A 161 -8.57 -17.52 -6.10
C ILE A 161 -9.70 -17.85 -7.08
N ASP A 162 -9.84 -19.11 -7.51
CA ASP A 162 -10.93 -19.54 -8.38
C ASP A 162 -12.30 -19.36 -7.72
N TYR A 163 -12.41 -19.55 -6.41
CA TYR A 163 -13.63 -19.22 -5.67
C TYR A 163 -13.98 -17.73 -5.77
N LEU A 164 -13.01 -16.83 -5.58
CA LEU A 164 -13.24 -15.39 -5.72
C LEU A 164 -13.61 -15.00 -7.16
N GLN A 165 -12.98 -15.61 -8.16
CA GLN A 165 -13.30 -15.37 -9.57
C GLN A 165 -14.71 -15.87 -9.93
N ARG A 166 -15.15 -17.02 -9.39
CA ARG A 166 -16.52 -17.50 -9.58
C ARG A 166 -17.56 -16.55 -9.00
N LEU A 167 -17.35 -16.04 -7.78
CA LEU A 167 -18.24 -15.04 -7.18
C LEU A 167 -18.38 -13.78 -8.07
N ARG A 168 -17.29 -13.35 -8.71
CA ARG A 168 -17.31 -12.22 -9.65
C ARG A 168 -18.14 -12.53 -10.88
N ALA A 169 -17.92 -13.69 -11.48
CA ALA A 169 -18.63 -14.13 -12.68
C ALA A 169 -20.14 -14.29 -12.40
N GLU A 170 -20.52 -14.93 -11.28
CA GLU A 170 -21.91 -15.08 -10.85
C GLU A 170 -22.60 -13.73 -10.60
N ALA A 171 -21.85 -12.73 -10.13
CA ALA A 171 -22.33 -11.36 -9.97
C ALA A 171 -22.35 -10.52 -11.26
N GLY A 172 -21.93 -11.08 -12.40
CA GLY A 172 -21.86 -10.38 -13.70
C GLY A 172 -20.80 -9.27 -13.74
N LEU A 173 -19.72 -9.42 -12.96
CA LEU A 173 -18.68 -8.42 -12.79
C LEU A 173 -17.37 -8.89 -13.45
N PRO A 174 -16.49 -7.97 -13.90
CA PRO A 174 -15.18 -8.32 -14.45
C PRO A 174 -14.34 -9.14 -13.45
N SER A 175 -13.44 -9.97 -13.98
CA SER A 175 -12.51 -10.78 -13.16
C SER A 175 -11.65 -9.91 -12.26
N LEU A 176 -11.28 -10.43 -11.08
CA LEU A 176 -10.32 -9.76 -10.21
C LEU A 176 -8.94 -9.75 -10.85
N ILE A 177 -8.25 -8.62 -10.73
CA ILE A 177 -6.80 -8.58 -10.79
C ILE A 177 -6.26 -9.29 -9.54
N VAL A 178 -5.38 -10.27 -9.72
CA VAL A 178 -4.71 -10.94 -8.59
C VAL A 178 -3.26 -10.51 -8.63
N ALA A 179 -2.87 -9.69 -7.66
CA ALA A 179 -1.54 -9.10 -7.58
C ALA A 179 -0.65 -9.82 -6.55
N ALA A 180 0.66 -9.85 -6.79
CA ALA A 180 1.64 -10.36 -5.83
C ALA A 180 3.00 -9.67 -5.97
N ASP A 181 3.83 -9.71 -4.94
CA ASP A 181 5.25 -9.32 -5.00
C ASP A 181 6.15 -10.56 -5.08
N GLN A 182 6.53 -10.91 -6.31
CA GLN A 182 7.50 -11.97 -6.57
C GLN A 182 8.57 -11.42 -7.52
N GLU A 183 9.55 -10.71 -6.96
CA GLU A 183 10.67 -10.13 -7.70
C GLU A 183 11.79 -11.15 -7.88
N GLY A 184 11.94 -12.07 -6.93
CA GLY A 184 13.15 -12.88 -6.77
C GLY A 184 14.11 -12.29 -5.74
N GLY A 185 15.14 -13.05 -5.37
CA GLY A 185 16.07 -12.66 -4.32
C GLY A 185 15.36 -12.49 -2.97
N SER A 186 15.51 -11.32 -2.34
CA SER A 186 14.94 -11.07 -1.00
C SER A 186 13.43 -10.84 -1.00
N VAL A 187 12.81 -10.51 -2.14
CA VAL A 187 11.36 -10.28 -2.26
C VAL A 187 10.74 -11.42 -3.07
N ALA A 188 10.35 -12.46 -2.34
CA ALA A 188 9.74 -13.67 -2.87
C ALA A 188 8.56 -14.08 -1.99
N HIS A 189 7.50 -13.27 -1.96
CA HIS A 189 6.38 -13.47 -1.03
C HIS A 189 5.64 -14.79 -1.28
N MET A 190 5.69 -15.30 -2.51
CA MET A 190 5.05 -16.55 -2.94
C MET A 190 5.90 -17.79 -2.64
N SER A 191 6.99 -17.66 -1.87
CA SER A 191 7.85 -18.79 -1.47
C SER A 191 7.79 -19.05 0.05
N PRO A 192 7.75 -20.31 0.51
CA PRO A 192 7.48 -21.57 -0.22
C PRO A 192 5.96 -21.83 -0.23
N PRO A 193 5.27 -21.55 -1.36
CA PRO A 193 4.85 -22.64 -2.27
C PRO A 193 5.48 -22.66 -3.67
N LEU A 194 6.02 -21.53 -4.16
CA LEU A 194 6.81 -21.48 -5.38
C LEU A 194 8.30 -21.56 -5.06
N ASP A 195 9.08 -22.10 -6.01
CA ASP A 195 10.54 -22.13 -5.89
C ASP A 195 11.10 -20.71 -5.69
N PRO A 196 12.02 -20.51 -4.73
CA PRO A 196 12.74 -19.25 -4.65
C PRO A 196 13.62 -19.10 -5.89
N MET A 197 13.61 -17.91 -6.47
CA MET A 197 14.46 -17.53 -7.59
C MET A 197 15.52 -16.53 -7.13
N PRO A 198 16.75 -16.55 -7.69
CA PRO A 198 17.79 -15.57 -7.34
C PRO A 198 17.37 -14.15 -7.75
N ALA A 199 18.05 -13.12 -7.23
CA ALA A 199 17.78 -11.74 -7.64
C ALA A 199 18.03 -11.56 -9.15
N LEU A 200 17.24 -10.76 -9.85
CA LEU A 200 17.44 -10.51 -11.29
C LEU A 200 18.86 -10.00 -11.62
N ALA A 201 19.51 -9.30 -10.69
CA ALA A 201 20.88 -8.82 -10.85
C ALA A 201 21.89 -9.95 -11.13
N THR A 202 21.64 -11.19 -10.69
CA THR A 202 22.56 -12.32 -10.96
C THR A 202 22.56 -12.74 -12.43
N LEU A 203 21.60 -12.25 -13.23
CA LEU A 203 21.63 -12.44 -14.68
C LEU A 203 22.83 -11.73 -15.33
N LEU A 204 23.39 -10.72 -14.67
CA LEU A 204 24.53 -9.96 -15.20
C LEU A 204 25.86 -10.72 -15.09
N ASP A 205 25.91 -11.81 -14.33
CA ASP A 205 27.14 -12.60 -14.13
C ASP A 205 27.48 -13.50 -15.34
N GLY A 206 26.58 -13.59 -16.32
CA GLY A 206 26.77 -14.38 -17.55
C GLY A 206 27.00 -13.53 -18.79
N ASP A 207 27.17 -14.17 -19.94
CA ASP A 207 27.43 -13.49 -21.23
C ASP A 207 26.32 -12.49 -21.59
N ASP A 208 26.72 -11.28 -21.98
CA ASP A 208 25.83 -10.19 -22.40
C ASP A 208 25.04 -10.54 -23.66
N ALA A 209 25.64 -11.31 -24.59
CA ALA A 209 24.99 -11.74 -25.82
C ALA A 209 23.72 -12.59 -25.56
N THR A 210 23.65 -13.23 -24.39
CA THR A 210 22.52 -14.08 -23.99
C THR A 210 21.63 -13.43 -22.92
N LEU A 211 21.92 -12.19 -22.49
CA LEU A 211 21.28 -11.56 -21.34
C LEU A 211 19.75 -11.49 -21.49
N GLU A 212 19.26 -10.99 -22.62
CA GLU A 212 17.81 -10.87 -22.87
C GLU A 212 17.13 -12.24 -22.94
N ALA A 213 17.77 -13.25 -23.53
CA ALA A 213 17.24 -14.61 -23.57
C ALA A 213 17.12 -15.20 -22.17
N ARG A 214 18.15 -15.02 -21.32
CA ARG A 214 18.13 -15.48 -19.92
C ARG A 214 17.11 -14.71 -19.08
N ALA A 215 16.96 -13.40 -19.28
CA ALA A 215 15.95 -12.59 -18.61
C ALA A 215 14.53 -13.01 -19.01
N ARG A 216 14.28 -13.30 -20.29
CA ARG A 216 12.99 -13.81 -20.77
C ARG A 216 12.66 -15.19 -20.20
N ALA A 217 13.63 -16.10 -20.17
CA ALA A 217 13.47 -17.42 -19.55
C ALA A 217 13.20 -17.32 -18.04
N TYR A 218 13.87 -16.40 -17.35
CA TYR A 218 13.59 -16.08 -15.95
C TYR A 218 12.14 -15.61 -15.78
N GLY A 219 11.71 -14.63 -16.58
CA GLY A 219 10.35 -14.10 -16.58
C GLY A 219 9.30 -15.18 -16.82
N LEU A 220 9.51 -16.05 -17.81
CA LEU A 220 8.60 -17.18 -18.10
C LEU A 220 8.49 -18.16 -16.92
N ARG A 221 9.62 -18.53 -16.30
CA ARG A 221 9.59 -19.42 -15.12
C ARG A 221 8.81 -18.81 -13.96
N GLN A 222 9.06 -17.54 -13.67
CA GLN A 222 8.37 -16.84 -12.59
C GLN A 222 6.88 -16.64 -12.91
N GLY A 223 6.56 -16.26 -14.14
CA GLY A 223 5.19 -16.05 -14.63
C GLY A 223 4.38 -17.35 -14.57
N THR A 224 4.98 -18.47 -14.98
CA THR A 224 4.34 -19.79 -14.90
C THR A 224 3.97 -20.14 -13.46
N GLY A 225 4.90 -19.97 -12.52
CA GLY A 225 4.63 -20.23 -11.09
C GLY A 225 3.53 -19.33 -10.54
N LEU A 226 3.53 -18.04 -10.89
CA LEU A 226 2.50 -17.08 -10.49
C LEU A 226 1.13 -17.42 -11.07
N ALA A 227 1.06 -17.76 -12.36
CA ALA A 227 -0.18 -18.15 -13.03
C ALA A 227 -0.79 -19.42 -12.42
N MET A 228 0.04 -20.37 -11.96
CA MET A 228 -0.42 -21.56 -11.22
C MET A 228 -1.14 -21.20 -9.91
N LEU A 229 -0.77 -20.10 -9.25
CA LEU A 229 -1.49 -19.58 -8.07
C LEU A 229 -2.76 -18.79 -8.45
N GLY A 230 -2.91 -18.43 -9.73
CA GLY A 230 -3.96 -17.53 -10.21
C GLY A 230 -3.59 -16.04 -10.20
N VAL A 231 -2.30 -15.70 -10.00
CA VAL A 231 -1.81 -14.32 -10.09
C VAL A 231 -1.80 -13.85 -11.55
N THR A 232 -2.28 -12.63 -11.78
CA THR A 232 -2.37 -12.01 -13.12
C THR A 232 -1.52 -10.74 -13.23
N LEU A 233 -1.07 -10.17 -12.11
CA LEU A 233 -0.23 -8.98 -12.05
C LEU A 233 0.92 -9.21 -11.06
N ASN A 234 2.15 -9.17 -11.53
CA ASN A 234 3.32 -9.20 -10.67
C ASN A 234 3.82 -7.77 -10.43
N PHE A 235 4.04 -7.42 -9.17
CA PHE A 235 4.73 -6.20 -8.80
C PHE A 235 6.24 -6.39 -8.91
N GLY A 236 6.70 -6.56 -10.16
CA GLY A 236 8.09 -6.68 -10.55
C GLY A 236 8.20 -6.53 -12.08
N PRO A 237 9.37 -6.11 -12.59
CA PRO A 237 10.64 -6.00 -11.90
C PRO A 237 10.87 -4.61 -11.25
N VAL A 238 11.82 -4.55 -10.31
CA VAL A 238 12.39 -3.29 -9.84
C VAL A 238 13.28 -2.72 -10.94
N VAL A 239 12.92 -1.53 -11.43
CA VAL A 239 13.70 -0.79 -12.44
C VAL A 239 14.36 0.47 -11.89
N ASP A 240 14.24 0.70 -10.57
CA ASP A 240 15.09 1.65 -9.87
C ASP A 240 16.57 1.35 -10.13
N LEU A 241 17.36 2.39 -10.42
CA LEU A 241 18.78 2.23 -10.63
C LEU A 241 19.50 1.98 -9.30
N ARG A 242 20.56 1.18 -9.33
CA ARG A 242 21.37 0.92 -8.14
C ARG A 242 22.05 2.23 -7.68
N PRO A 243 21.84 2.68 -6.43
CA PRO A 243 22.49 3.87 -5.90
C PRO A 243 24.01 3.70 -5.86
N ALA A 244 24.77 4.73 -6.24
CA ALA A 244 26.23 4.70 -6.20
C ALA A 244 26.81 4.54 -4.78
N GLY A 245 26.07 5.01 -3.75
CA GLY A 245 26.49 4.99 -2.34
C GLY A 245 25.84 3.90 -1.47
N GLY A 246 25.20 2.89 -2.05
CA GLY A 246 24.53 1.82 -1.30
C GLY A 246 23.15 2.19 -0.70
N GLY A 247 22.70 3.43 -0.91
CA GLY A 247 21.40 3.95 -0.46
C GLY A 247 21.45 4.62 0.92
N PRO A 248 20.30 5.08 1.45
CA PRO A 248 20.20 5.70 2.76
C PRO A 248 20.66 4.77 3.89
N LEU A 249 21.29 5.34 4.93
CA LEU A 249 21.75 4.57 6.09
C LEU A 249 20.61 3.85 6.84
N LEU A 250 19.38 4.39 6.77
CA LEU A 250 18.18 3.84 7.42
C LEU A 250 17.20 3.19 6.41
N ASP A 251 17.69 2.69 5.28
CA ASP A 251 16.88 1.94 4.32
C ASP A 251 16.65 0.48 4.80
N THR A 252 15.58 0.29 5.56
CA THR A 252 15.30 -0.99 6.23
C THR A 252 14.32 -1.85 5.46
N HIS A 253 13.47 -1.26 4.62
CA HIS A 253 12.40 -1.96 3.90
C HIS A 253 12.53 -1.79 2.39
N THR A 254 12.86 -0.60 1.90
CA THR A 254 12.97 -0.32 0.45
C THR A 254 14.14 -1.07 -0.19
N ARG A 255 15.33 -1.05 0.41
CA ARG A 255 16.55 -1.81 0.07
C ARG A 255 16.89 -1.84 -1.42
N ILE A 256 16.76 -0.72 -2.14
CA ILE A 256 17.00 -0.66 -3.59
C ILE A 256 18.41 -1.14 -3.94
N GLY A 257 19.43 -0.82 -3.13
CA GLY A 257 20.80 -1.29 -3.37
C GLY A 257 20.93 -2.81 -3.55
N ARG A 258 20.04 -3.61 -2.93
CA ARG A 258 20.01 -5.08 -3.06
C ARG A 258 19.02 -5.59 -4.10
N ARG A 259 17.97 -4.81 -4.41
CA ARG A 259 16.88 -5.22 -5.33
C ARG A 259 17.12 -4.75 -6.77
N ALA A 260 17.84 -3.64 -6.96
CA ALA A 260 18.13 -3.07 -8.27
C ALA A 260 18.98 -4.01 -9.13
N ILE A 261 18.63 -4.09 -10.40
CA ILE A 261 19.31 -4.93 -11.41
C ILE A 261 20.73 -4.39 -11.67
N ALA A 262 20.86 -3.10 -11.95
CA ALA A 262 22.12 -2.42 -12.26
C ALA A 262 22.06 -0.92 -11.97
N ALA A 263 23.20 -0.23 -12.08
CA ALA A 263 23.26 1.24 -12.08
C ALA A 263 23.08 1.84 -13.48
N ASP A 264 23.31 1.05 -14.54
CA ASP A 264 23.19 1.48 -15.93
C ASP A 264 21.73 1.40 -16.42
N PRO A 265 21.10 2.53 -16.81
CA PRO A 265 19.74 2.56 -17.32
C PRO A 265 19.50 1.64 -18.54
N ALA A 266 20.46 1.53 -19.45
CA ALA A 266 20.31 0.72 -20.66
C ALA A 266 20.25 -0.77 -20.31
N LEU A 267 21.12 -1.21 -19.40
CA LEU A 267 21.15 -2.59 -18.91
C LEU A 267 19.87 -2.96 -18.15
N VAL A 268 19.39 -2.07 -17.27
CA VAL A 268 18.11 -2.26 -16.56
C VAL A 268 16.96 -2.38 -17.56
N THR A 269 16.93 -1.51 -18.58
CA THR A 269 15.88 -1.51 -19.62
C THR A 269 15.84 -2.84 -20.39
N ARG A 270 17.00 -3.34 -20.85
CA ARG A 270 17.10 -4.62 -21.58
C ARG A 270 16.57 -5.80 -20.76
N VAL A 271 17.00 -5.89 -19.50
CA VAL A 271 16.55 -6.96 -18.58
C VAL A 271 15.07 -6.84 -18.28
N ALA A 272 14.58 -5.64 -17.93
CA ALA A 272 13.19 -5.41 -17.56
C ALA A 272 12.21 -5.72 -18.70
N ARG A 273 12.55 -5.30 -19.93
CA ARG A 273 11.76 -5.60 -21.13
C ARG A 273 11.65 -7.10 -21.37
N ALA A 274 12.79 -7.79 -21.45
CA ALA A 274 12.81 -9.23 -21.71
C ALA A 274 12.14 -10.05 -20.58
N TYR A 275 12.34 -9.66 -19.33
CA TYR A 275 11.65 -10.25 -18.19
C TYR A 275 10.13 -10.06 -18.26
N GLY A 276 9.67 -8.86 -18.61
CA GLY A 276 8.25 -8.55 -18.78
C GLY A 276 7.61 -9.37 -19.91
N GLU A 277 8.30 -9.53 -21.04
CA GLU A 277 7.87 -10.43 -22.13
C GLU A 277 7.73 -11.88 -21.65
N GLY A 278 8.67 -12.35 -20.81
CA GLY A 278 8.61 -13.67 -20.20
C GLY A 278 7.37 -13.85 -19.31
N LEU A 279 7.10 -12.89 -18.42
CA LEU A 279 5.89 -12.91 -17.58
C LEU A 279 4.62 -12.92 -18.45
N ALA A 280 4.56 -12.05 -19.45
CA ALA A 280 3.40 -11.90 -20.32
C ALA A 280 3.09 -13.19 -21.09
N SER A 281 4.12 -13.93 -21.53
CA SER A 281 3.95 -15.24 -22.18
C SER A 281 3.32 -16.33 -21.29
N ALA A 282 3.25 -16.10 -19.96
CA ALA A 282 2.55 -16.95 -19.01
C ALA A 282 1.20 -16.36 -18.55
N GLY A 283 0.74 -15.27 -19.17
CA GLY A 283 -0.50 -14.58 -18.81
C GLY A 283 -0.39 -13.66 -17.58
N VAL A 284 0.83 -13.29 -17.17
CA VAL A 284 1.08 -12.42 -16.00
C VAL A 284 1.65 -11.09 -16.46
N LEU A 285 1.04 -9.98 -16.03
CA LEU A 285 1.53 -8.64 -16.36
C LEU A 285 2.68 -8.21 -15.43
N ALA A 286 3.72 -7.60 -15.98
CA ALA A 286 4.80 -6.99 -15.22
C ALA A 286 4.40 -5.59 -14.69
N THR A 287 5.03 -5.14 -13.62
CA THR A 287 4.90 -3.78 -13.08
C THR A 287 6.27 -3.18 -12.81
N LEU A 288 6.62 -2.16 -13.58
CA LEU A 288 7.86 -1.41 -13.39
C LEU A 288 7.76 -0.55 -12.14
N LYS A 289 8.71 -0.66 -11.21
CA LYS A 289 8.67 0.07 -9.94
C LYS A 289 10.05 0.55 -9.46
N HIS A 290 10.13 1.67 -8.73
CA HIS A 290 9.04 2.55 -8.25
C HIS A 290 9.19 3.95 -8.86
N PHE A 291 8.29 4.35 -9.76
CA PHE A 291 8.38 5.66 -10.42
C PHE A 291 8.27 6.79 -9.37
N PRO A 292 9.13 7.83 -9.38
CA PRO A 292 9.99 8.32 -10.47
C PRO A 292 11.41 7.76 -10.51
N GLY A 293 11.70 6.66 -9.82
CA GLY A 293 13.03 6.14 -9.60
C GLY A 293 13.54 6.51 -8.21
N LEU A 294 13.97 5.51 -7.45
CA LEU A 294 14.37 5.66 -6.04
C LEU A 294 15.90 5.75 -5.84
N ALA A 295 16.69 5.80 -6.90
CA ALA A 295 18.15 5.72 -6.80
C ALA A 295 18.78 6.90 -6.05
N GLY A 296 18.22 8.10 -6.23
CA GLY A 296 18.66 9.34 -5.59
C GLY A 296 17.88 9.72 -4.32
N VAL A 297 17.04 8.83 -3.80
CA VAL A 297 16.17 9.11 -2.66
C VAL A 297 16.96 8.94 -1.35
N ASP A 298 16.78 9.88 -0.43
CA ASP A 298 17.56 10.01 0.82
C ASP A 298 16.92 9.33 2.05
N ALA A 299 15.69 8.83 1.93
CA ALA A 299 14.93 8.24 3.03
C ALA A 299 14.04 7.05 2.62
N ASP A 300 13.77 6.15 3.58
CA ASP A 300 12.87 5.01 3.40
C ASP A 300 11.39 5.45 3.47
N THR A 301 10.69 5.39 2.34
CA THR A 301 9.28 5.79 2.17
C THR A 301 8.30 4.95 3.00
N HIS A 302 8.70 3.79 3.49
CA HIS A 302 7.88 3.00 4.43
C HIS A 302 7.67 3.73 5.76
N HIS A 303 8.61 4.60 6.14
CA HIS A 303 8.62 5.27 7.44
C HIS A 303 8.52 6.78 7.33
N PHE A 304 9.12 7.38 6.30
CA PHE A 304 9.30 8.83 6.22
C PHE A 304 8.84 9.38 4.88
N ARG A 305 8.51 10.68 4.86
CA ARG A 305 8.39 11.39 3.59
C ARG A 305 9.77 11.46 2.97
N ALA A 306 9.86 11.13 1.69
CA ALA A 306 11.09 11.21 0.94
C ALA A 306 10.95 12.21 -0.21
N ARG A 307 12.06 12.85 -0.57
CA ARG A 307 12.12 13.83 -1.67
C ARG A 307 13.18 13.39 -2.66
N LEU A 308 12.97 13.76 -3.92
CA LEU A 308 13.95 13.61 -4.99
C LEU A 308 14.19 14.98 -5.59
N ASP A 309 15.20 15.69 -5.06
CA ASP A 309 15.55 17.05 -5.48
C ASP A 309 16.37 17.07 -6.79
N THR A 310 16.71 15.89 -7.35
CA THR A 310 17.35 15.76 -8.66
C THR A 310 16.55 16.48 -9.74
N PRO A 311 17.18 17.30 -10.61
CA PRO A 311 16.48 17.98 -11.68
C PRO A 311 15.79 17.01 -12.64
N ALA A 312 14.59 17.37 -13.11
CA ALA A 312 13.79 16.54 -14.03
C ALA A 312 14.55 16.14 -15.31
N ALA A 313 15.41 17.01 -15.84
CA ALA A 313 16.21 16.70 -17.02
C ALA A 313 17.25 15.59 -16.78
N GLU A 314 17.84 15.54 -15.58
CA GLU A 314 18.75 14.47 -15.21
C GLU A 314 18.00 13.15 -14.98
N LEU A 315 16.86 13.20 -14.29
CA LEU A 315 15.99 12.03 -14.11
C LEU A 315 15.53 11.48 -15.46
N ALA A 316 15.13 12.36 -16.39
CA ALA A 316 14.72 11.99 -17.74
C ALA A 316 15.81 11.24 -18.52
N ALA A 317 17.08 11.61 -18.31
CA ALA A 317 18.23 10.98 -18.95
C ALA A 317 18.66 9.66 -18.28
N ARG A 318 18.21 9.40 -17.04
CA ARG A 318 18.70 8.29 -16.21
C ARG A 318 17.54 7.46 -15.64
N ASP A 319 17.01 7.88 -14.49
CA ASP A 319 16.02 7.15 -13.69
C ASP A 319 14.72 6.85 -14.43
N TRP A 320 14.29 7.75 -15.31
CA TRP A 320 13.06 7.61 -16.08
C TRP A 320 13.22 6.74 -17.33
N HIS A 321 14.46 6.53 -17.79
CA HIS A 321 14.73 5.80 -19.02
C HIS A 321 14.17 4.37 -18.96
N PRO A 322 14.41 3.54 -17.91
CA PRO A 322 13.81 2.22 -17.84
C PRO A 322 12.28 2.24 -17.83
N PHE A 323 11.66 3.22 -17.17
CA PHE A 323 10.21 3.35 -17.16
C PHE A 323 9.67 3.71 -18.55
N ARG A 324 10.29 4.64 -19.26
CA ARG A 324 9.81 5.08 -20.57
C ARG A 324 10.01 4.01 -21.64
N GLU A 325 11.18 3.39 -21.68
CA GLU A 325 11.57 2.48 -22.75
C GLU A 325 11.08 1.03 -22.52
N ALA A 326 10.97 0.56 -21.27
CA ALA A 326 10.45 -0.78 -20.99
C ALA A 326 8.91 -0.82 -20.89
N ALA A 327 8.25 0.31 -20.59
CA ALA A 327 6.79 0.37 -20.51
C ALA A 327 6.10 0.36 -21.89
N ALA A 328 6.85 0.53 -22.97
CA ALA A 328 6.35 0.41 -24.34
C ALA A 328 5.83 -1.02 -24.66
N SER A 329 6.10 -2.00 -23.78
CA SER A 329 5.68 -3.40 -23.89
C SER A 329 4.71 -3.76 -22.75
N SER A 330 3.48 -3.26 -22.78
CA SER A 330 2.33 -3.71 -21.96
C SER A 330 2.45 -3.66 -20.42
N ALA A 331 3.61 -3.33 -19.84
CA ALA A 331 3.83 -3.36 -18.40
C ALA A 331 3.09 -2.23 -17.68
N ALA A 332 2.58 -2.49 -16.47
CA ALA A 332 2.10 -1.47 -15.55
C ALA A 332 3.27 -0.65 -14.99
N ILE A 333 2.99 0.56 -14.48
CA ILE A 333 3.95 1.36 -13.72
C ILE A 333 3.40 1.59 -12.31
N MET A 334 4.20 1.27 -11.31
CA MET A 334 3.92 1.58 -9.91
C MET A 334 4.52 2.93 -9.52
N LEU A 335 3.67 3.80 -8.98
CA LEU A 335 4.03 5.15 -8.53
C LEU A 335 4.40 5.14 -7.06
N GLY A 336 5.65 5.45 -6.76
CA GLY A 336 6.17 5.58 -5.40
C GLY A 336 5.64 6.79 -4.64
N HIS A 337 5.89 6.79 -3.34
CA HIS A 337 5.51 7.85 -2.41
C HIS A 337 6.63 8.87 -2.18
N VAL A 338 7.23 9.36 -3.26
CA VAL A 338 8.33 10.33 -3.24
C VAL A 338 7.86 11.66 -3.81
N VAL A 339 8.12 12.76 -3.09
CA VAL A 339 7.89 14.12 -3.59
C VAL A 339 8.97 14.45 -4.61
N LEU A 340 8.54 14.87 -5.81
CA LEU A 340 9.41 15.24 -6.91
C LEU A 340 9.25 16.74 -7.17
N PRO A 341 10.03 17.61 -6.51
CA PRO A 341 9.77 19.05 -6.51
C PRO A 341 9.90 19.71 -7.87
N ALA A 342 10.69 19.10 -8.76
CA ALA A 342 10.79 19.52 -10.14
C ALA A 342 9.46 19.48 -10.90
N LEU A 343 8.47 18.70 -10.44
CA LEU A 343 7.13 18.62 -11.03
C LEU A 343 6.02 19.02 -10.05
N ASP A 344 6.10 18.58 -8.80
CA ASP A 344 5.16 18.92 -7.73
C ASP A 344 5.90 19.00 -6.38
N PRO A 345 6.07 20.19 -5.79
CA PRO A 345 6.81 20.36 -4.54
C PRO A 345 6.04 19.90 -3.30
N THR A 346 4.75 19.57 -3.45
CA THR A 346 3.83 19.35 -2.33
C THR A 346 3.34 17.92 -2.21
N ARG A 347 3.13 17.24 -3.33
CA ARG A 347 2.55 15.88 -3.37
C ARG A 347 3.57 14.87 -3.86
N PRO A 348 3.56 13.65 -3.31
CA PRO A 348 4.35 12.56 -3.86
C PRO A 348 3.83 12.16 -5.25
N ALA A 349 4.68 11.50 -6.05
CA ALA A 349 4.41 11.12 -7.44
C ALA A 349 3.05 10.38 -7.61
N SER A 350 2.81 9.38 -6.77
CA SER A 350 1.54 8.66 -6.63
C SER A 350 0.27 9.49 -6.41
N LEU A 351 0.39 10.72 -5.89
CA LEU A 351 -0.73 11.61 -5.55
C LEU A 351 -0.72 12.90 -6.40
N SER A 352 0.21 13.04 -7.34
CA SER A 352 0.41 14.29 -8.07
C SER A 352 -0.21 14.25 -9.48
N PRO A 353 -1.21 15.08 -9.79
CA PRO A 353 -1.71 15.26 -11.15
C PRO A 353 -0.63 15.77 -12.13
N ALA A 354 0.36 16.54 -11.66
CA ALA A 354 1.46 17.00 -12.51
C ALA A 354 2.34 15.83 -12.98
N VAL A 355 2.54 14.83 -12.11
CA VAL A 355 3.23 13.59 -12.47
C VAL A 355 2.33 12.70 -13.32
N VAL A 356 1.13 12.39 -12.85
CA VAL A 356 0.26 11.40 -13.50
C VAL A 356 -0.29 11.93 -14.81
N GLN A 357 -1.03 13.04 -14.80
CA GLN A 357 -1.65 13.60 -16.00
C GLN A 357 -0.65 14.41 -16.83
N GLY A 358 0.19 15.21 -16.18
CA GLY A 358 1.14 16.09 -16.87
C GLY A 358 2.25 15.30 -17.57
N LEU A 359 3.00 14.49 -16.83
CA LEU A 359 4.14 13.75 -17.37
C LEU A 359 3.73 12.41 -18.00
N LEU A 360 3.15 11.48 -17.24
CA LEU A 360 2.95 10.11 -17.71
C LEU A 360 1.87 10.01 -18.78
N ARG A 361 0.66 10.56 -18.55
CA ARG A 361 -0.41 10.55 -19.56
C ARG A 361 -0.17 11.59 -20.65
N GLY A 362 0.27 12.79 -20.28
CA GLY A 362 0.43 13.92 -21.20
C GLY A 362 1.69 13.80 -22.05
N GLN A 363 2.87 14.06 -21.45
CA GLN A 363 4.13 14.14 -22.20
C GLN A 363 4.59 12.79 -22.74
N TRP A 364 4.43 11.70 -21.98
CA TRP A 364 4.86 10.37 -22.40
C TRP A 364 3.80 9.62 -23.20
N GLY A 365 2.53 10.04 -23.15
CA GLY A 365 1.43 9.33 -23.80
C GLY A 365 1.28 7.89 -23.29
N TYR A 366 1.69 7.61 -22.04
CA TYR A 366 1.63 6.26 -21.50
C TYR A 366 0.17 5.88 -21.22
N ASP A 367 -0.32 4.84 -21.91
CA ASP A 367 -1.71 4.36 -21.88
C ASP A 367 -1.90 3.07 -21.06
N GLY A 368 -0.84 2.56 -20.43
CA GLY A 368 -0.86 1.35 -19.59
C GLY A 368 -1.40 1.61 -18.18
N LEU A 369 -1.37 0.58 -17.32
CA LEU A 369 -1.87 0.68 -15.95
C LEU A 369 -0.94 1.50 -15.05
N LEU A 370 -1.47 2.50 -14.38
CA LEU A 370 -0.82 3.23 -13.30
C LEU A 370 -1.40 2.75 -11.96
N VAL A 371 -0.54 2.17 -11.12
CA VAL A 371 -0.89 1.71 -9.79
C VAL A 371 -0.10 2.48 -8.73
N THR A 372 -0.70 2.81 -7.60
CA THR A 372 0.08 3.38 -6.48
C THR A 372 0.95 2.30 -5.84
N ASP A 373 2.05 2.69 -5.21
CA ASP A 373 2.63 1.91 -4.12
C ASP A 373 1.63 1.81 -2.94
N ASP A 374 1.91 0.97 -1.94
CA ASP A 374 0.95 0.68 -0.87
C ASP A 374 0.64 1.92 -0.02
N LEU A 375 -0.62 2.37 -0.01
CA LEU A 375 -1.04 3.54 0.76
C LEU A 375 -0.90 3.38 2.28
N ASN A 376 -0.66 2.16 2.77
CA ASN A 376 -0.33 1.92 4.18
C ASN A 376 1.08 2.40 4.56
N MET A 377 1.93 2.77 3.60
CA MET A 377 3.29 3.26 3.85
C MET A 377 3.30 4.63 4.53
N GLY A 378 4.24 4.83 5.46
CA GLY A 378 4.33 6.01 6.32
C GLY A 378 4.44 7.35 5.58
N ALA A 379 5.06 7.38 4.39
CA ALA A 379 5.17 8.59 3.57
C ALA A 379 3.81 9.24 3.25
N VAL A 380 2.78 8.42 3.04
CA VAL A 380 1.44 8.86 2.67
C VAL A 380 0.44 8.66 3.80
N TYR A 381 0.51 7.53 4.52
CA TYR A 381 -0.39 7.22 5.62
C TYR A 381 -0.48 8.33 6.67
N ARG A 382 0.65 8.96 7.02
CA ARG A 382 0.71 10.06 8.01
C ARG A 382 -0.08 11.30 7.59
N SER A 383 -0.37 11.45 6.31
CA SER A 383 -1.22 12.54 5.77
C SER A 383 -2.71 12.17 5.79
N GLY A 384 -3.04 10.95 6.21
CA GLY A 384 -4.39 10.40 6.30
C GLY A 384 -4.78 9.57 5.07
N ILE A 385 -5.19 8.31 5.29
CA ILE A 385 -5.60 7.38 4.22
C ILE A 385 -6.73 7.94 3.34
N CYS A 386 -7.69 8.65 3.95
CA CYS A 386 -8.79 9.30 3.23
C CYS A 386 -8.28 10.31 2.21
N LYS A 387 -7.36 11.17 2.62
CA LYS A 387 -6.77 12.19 1.74
C LYS A 387 -5.96 11.52 0.64
N ALA A 388 -5.11 10.56 1.01
CA ALA A 388 -4.28 9.81 0.09
C ALA A 388 -5.07 9.14 -1.04
N ALA A 389 -6.11 8.37 -0.69
CA ALA A 389 -6.92 7.67 -1.68
C ALA A 389 -7.63 8.64 -2.63
N VAL A 390 -8.20 9.73 -2.10
CA VAL A 390 -8.87 10.75 -2.92
C VAL A 390 -7.88 11.47 -3.83
N GLU A 391 -6.71 11.89 -3.33
CA GLU A 391 -5.69 12.56 -4.13
C GLU A 391 -5.11 11.65 -5.22
N ALA A 392 -4.89 10.36 -4.93
CA ALA A 392 -4.44 9.38 -5.92
C ALA A 392 -5.45 9.27 -7.08
N LEU A 393 -6.73 9.08 -6.74
CA LEU A 393 -7.81 8.98 -7.72
C LEU A 393 -7.99 10.29 -8.50
N GLN A 394 -7.85 11.45 -7.85
CA GLN A 394 -7.90 12.77 -8.51
C GLN A 394 -6.70 13.01 -9.43
N ALA A 395 -5.52 12.48 -9.09
CA ALA A 395 -4.37 12.47 -9.98
C ALA A 395 -4.62 11.60 -11.22
N GLY A 396 -5.58 10.68 -11.17
CA GLY A 396 -5.96 9.81 -12.29
C GLY A 396 -5.11 8.55 -12.39
N VAL A 397 -4.66 8.02 -11.24
CA VAL A 397 -4.15 6.65 -11.18
C VAL A 397 -5.29 5.67 -11.51
N ASP A 398 -4.97 4.54 -12.14
CA ASP A 398 -5.99 3.53 -12.46
C ASP A 398 -6.30 2.65 -11.24
N LEU A 399 -5.26 2.32 -10.46
CA LEU A 399 -5.34 1.38 -9.36
C LEU A 399 -4.70 1.96 -8.09
N VAL A 400 -5.42 1.85 -6.98
CA VAL A 400 -4.97 2.19 -5.63
C VAL A 400 -4.70 0.90 -4.87
N LEU A 401 -3.48 0.78 -4.35
CA LEU A 401 -3.05 -0.40 -3.59
C LEU A 401 -3.20 -0.16 -2.08
N ILE A 402 -3.91 -1.06 -1.41
CA ILE A 402 -4.00 -1.16 0.06
C ILE A 402 -3.71 -2.61 0.45
N SER A 403 -2.43 -2.98 0.56
CA SER A 403 -2.02 -4.38 0.65
C SER A 403 -1.81 -4.86 2.09
N TYR A 404 -0.96 -4.18 2.87
CA TYR A 404 -0.55 -4.66 4.19
C TYR A 404 -1.68 -4.65 5.23
N ASP A 405 -2.45 -3.56 5.24
CA ASP A 405 -3.53 -3.35 6.19
C ASP A 405 -4.89 -3.17 5.51
N PRO A 406 -5.62 -4.26 5.24
CA PRO A 406 -6.90 -4.20 4.54
C PRO A 406 -8.01 -3.45 5.28
N ASP A 407 -7.89 -3.16 6.58
CA ASP A 407 -8.90 -2.33 7.24
C ASP A 407 -8.90 -0.89 6.69
N GLN A 408 -7.76 -0.40 6.19
CA GLN A 408 -7.63 0.94 5.63
C GLN A 408 -8.43 1.13 4.34
N PHE A 409 -8.87 0.04 3.71
CA PHE A 409 -9.77 0.09 2.56
C PHE A 409 -11.10 0.79 2.89
N TYR A 410 -11.70 0.52 4.05
CA TYR A 410 -13.00 1.09 4.41
C TYR A 410 -12.99 2.62 4.53
N PRO A 411 -12.08 3.25 5.31
CA PRO A 411 -11.98 4.71 5.33
C PRO A 411 -11.59 5.29 3.96
N ALA A 412 -10.68 4.63 3.21
CA ALA A 412 -10.31 5.07 1.87
C ALA A 412 -11.52 5.13 0.92
N MET A 413 -12.25 4.03 0.82
CA MET A 413 -13.43 3.90 -0.04
C MET A 413 -14.58 4.81 0.42
N HIS A 414 -14.82 4.91 1.73
CA HIS A 414 -15.81 5.85 2.28
C HIS A 414 -15.52 7.30 1.87
N CYS A 415 -14.26 7.72 1.97
CA CYS A 415 -13.85 9.07 1.58
C CYS A 415 -13.87 9.28 0.06
N ALA A 416 -13.56 8.26 -0.74
CA ALA A 416 -13.71 8.29 -2.19
C ALA A 416 -15.19 8.43 -2.62
N LEU A 417 -16.10 7.68 -1.98
CA LEU A 417 -17.54 7.79 -2.19
C LEU A 417 -18.06 9.19 -1.83
N ALA A 418 -17.63 9.74 -0.68
CA ALA A 418 -17.98 11.11 -0.30
C ALA A 418 -17.46 12.13 -1.31
N ALA A 419 -16.20 11.98 -1.78
CA ALA A 419 -15.63 12.85 -2.80
C ALA A 419 -16.37 12.77 -4.15
N ALA A 420 -16.85 11.59 -4.53
CA ALA A 420 -17.68 11.41 -5.72
C ALA A 420 -19.04 12.12 -5.59
N ARG A 421 -19.73 11.93 -4.45
CA ARG A 421 -21.03 12.57 -4.17
C ARG A 421 -20.95 14.10 -4.17
N ASP A 422 -19.87 14.66 -3.63
CA ASP A 422 -19.65 16.12 -3.58
C ASP A 422 -19.06 16.68 -4.89
N GLY A 423 -18.86 15.86 -5.93
CA GLY A 423 -18.29 16.28 -7.21
C GLY A 423 -16.78 16.56 -7.22
N ARG A 424 -16.08 16.34 -6.09
CA ARG A 424 -14.62 16.49 -5.98
C ARG A 424 -13.86 15.41 -6.72
N LEU A 425 -14.47 14.24 -6.91
CA LEU A 425 -13.93 13.17 -7.73
C LEU A 425 -14.89 12.95 -8.92
N PRO A 426 -14.52 13.36 -10.14
CA PRO A 426 -15.39 13.14 -11.28
C PRO A 426 -15.46 11.64 -11.56
N VAL A 427 -16.65 11.06 -11.41
CA VAL A 427 -16.94 9.68 -11.82
C VAL A 427 -17.01 9.65 -13.35
N LYS A 428 -15.86 9.78 -14.02
CA LYS A 428 -15.75 9.56 -15.45
C LYS A 428 -15.92 8.06 -15.68
N ARG A 429 -17.08 7.65 -16.20
CA ARG A 429 -17.42 6.23 -16.43
C ARG A 429 -16.47 5.49 -17.39
N ARG A 430 -15.52 6.19 -18.03
CA ARG A 430 -14.44 5.61 -18.82
C ARG A 430 -13.09 5.73 -18.07
N PRO A 431 -12.37 4.62 -17.83
CA PRO A 431 -10.99 4.68 -17.34
C PRO A 431 -10.09 5.42 -18.32
N ASP A 432 -9.06 6.10 -17.82
CA ASP A 432 -8.11 6.84 -18.66
C ASP A 432 -7.18 5.88 -19.42
N SER A 433 -6.88 4.69 -18.88
CA SER A 433 -6.12 3.65 -19.59
C SER A 433 -7.01 2.65 -20.35
N ARG A 434 -6.53 2.21 -21.53
CA ARG A 434 -7.19 1.15 -22.32
C ARG A 434 -7.19 -0.20 -21.61
N ILE A 435 -6.13 -0.48 -20.84
CA ILE A 435 -6.00 -1.71 -20.08
C ILE A 435 -6.95 -1.72 -18.89
N ALA A 436 -7.10 -0.62 -18.14
CA ALA A 436 -8.17 -0.55 -17.13
C ALA A 436 -9.54 -0.60 -17.78
N ALA A 437 -9.75 0.04 -18.94
CA ALA A 437 -11.02 -0.07 -19.65
C ALA A 437 -11.37 -1.52 -20.06
N ARG A 438 -10.38 -2.36 -20.39
CA ARG A 438 -10.58 -3.80 -20.69
C ARG A 438 -10.70 -4.65 -19.43
N ALA A 439 -9.81 -4.47 -18.45
CA ALA A 439 -9.84 -5.19 -17.17
C ALA A 439 -11.10 -4.89 -16.33
N LEU A 440 -11.71 -3.73 -16.55
CA LEU A 440 -12.93 -3.27 -15.86
C LEU A 440 -14.20 -3.38 -16.72
N SER A 441 -14.11 -3.97 -17.93
CA SER A 441 -15.28 -4.20 -18.79
C SER A 441 -15.88 -5.60 -18.58
N PRO A 442 -17.22 -5.74 -18.48
CA PRO A 442 -17.88 -7.04 -18.33
C PRO A 442 -17.65 -8.04 -19.48
N ALA A 443 -17.13 -7.58 -20.63
CA ALA A 443 -16.98 -8.37 -21.84
C ALA A 443 -15.75 -9.30 -21.86
N SER A 444 -14.89 -9.29 -20.84
CA SER A 444 -13.66 -10.11 -20.81
C SER A 444 -13.87 -11.55 -20.31
N VAL A 445 -15.10 -12.06 -20.33
CA VAL A 445 -15.39 -13.45 -19.96
C VAL A 445 -14.90 -14.36 -21.10
N GLY A 446 -13.68 -14.89 -20.97
CA GLY A 446 -13.20 -16.04 -21.74
C GLY A 446 -12.24 -15.81 -22.90
N GLU A 447 -11.71 -14.59 -23.13
CA GLU A 447 -10.62 -14.43 -24.11
C GLU A 447 -9.24 -14.61 -23.44
N PRO A 448 -8.34 -15.41 -24.05
CA PRO A 448 -6.96 -15.55 -23.59
C PRO A 448 -6.22 -14.21 -23.60
N VAL A 449 -5.27 -14.11 -22.67
CA VAL A 449 -4.36 -12.98 -22.50
C VAL A 449 -3.49 -12.70 -23.75
N ASP A 450 -3.43 -13.61 -24.71
CA ASP A 450 -2.59 -13.51 -25.92
C ASP A 450 -2.96 -12.35 -26.88
N LYS A 451 -3.95 -11.52 -26.53
CA LYS A 451 -4.26 -10.24 -27.19
C LYS A 451 -4.25 -9.02 -26.23
N LEU A 452 -3.60 -9.14 -25.07
CA LEU A 452 -3.39 -8.05 -24.08
C LEU A 452 -2.33 -7.05 -24.51
#